data_AF-A0A7X7RU49-F1
#
_entry.id   AF-A0A7X7RU49-F1
#
_cell.length_a   1.000
_cell.length_b   1.000
_cell.length_c   1.000
_cell.angle_alpha   90.00
_cell.angle_beta   90.00
_cell.angle_gamma   90.00
#
_symmetry.space_group_name_H-M   'P 1'
#
loop_
_entity.id
_entity.type
_entity.pdbx_description
1 polymer ?
#
loop_
_entity_poly.entity_id
_entity_poly.type
_entity_poly.pdbx_seq_one_letter_code
_entity_poly.pdbx_strand_id
1 'polypeptide(L)' 'MDLRFYARGKGVPLWRVAEAYGIHENTLLQRLRKQYSKEDAKEFMRIVDKLSRKE' A
#
# COMPACT_ATOMS: atom_id res chain seq x y z
N MET A 1 10.13 9.26 1.21
CA MET A 1 8.76 9.33 1.76
C MET A 1 8.25 7.91 1.85
N ASP A 2 8.06 7.38 3.05
CA ASP A 2 7.69 5.97 3.25
C ASP A 2 6.20 5.77 2.95
N LEU A 3 5.87 4.87 2.03
CA LEU A 3 4.48 4.53 1.66
C LEU A 3 3.68 4.03 2.87
N ARG A 4 4.37 3.45 3.86
CA ARG A 4 3.81 3.04 5.15
C ARG A 4 3.22 4.21 5.93
N PHE A 5 3.88 5.37 5.93
CA PHE A 5 3.34 6.57 6.57
C PHE A 5 2.17 7.17 5.79
N TYR A 6 2.17 7.06 4.46
CA TYR A 6 1.06 7.52 3.63
C TYR A 6 -0.22 6.72 3.92
N ALA A 7 -0.12 5.38 3.96
CA ALA A 7 -1.23 4.51 4.32
C ALA A 7 -1.71 4.78 5.75
N ARG A 8 -0.79 4.89 6.71
CA ARG A 8 -1.12 5.19 8.11
C ARG A 8 -1.78 6.56 8.29
N GLY A 9 -1.33 7.58 7.59
CA GLY A 9 -1.93 8.93 7.63
C GLY A 9 -3.34 8.99 7.03
N LYS A 10 -3.68 8.03 6.18
CA LYS A 10 -5.02 7.84 5.59
C LYS A 10 -5.89 6.86 6.39
N GLY A 11 -5.39 6.32 7.51
CA GLY A 11 -6.08 5.31 8.30
C GLY A 11 -6.16 3.93 7.64
N VAL A 12 -5.44 3.71 6.53
CA VAL A 12 -5.49 2.45 5.79
C VAL A 12 -4.36 1.53 6.28
N PRO A 13 -4.68 0.35 6.83
CA PRO A 13 -3.65 -0.60 7.25
C PRO A 13 -3.05 -1.35 6.04
N LEU A 14 -1.80 -1.78 6.17
CA LEU A 14 -1.05 -2.43 5.07
C LEU A 14 -1.70 -3.73 4.57
N TRP A 15 -2.31 -4.52 5.46
CA TRP A 15 -3.05 -5.72 5.06
C TRP A 15 -4.21 -5.42 4.11
N ARG A 16 -4.95 -4.31 4.28
CA ARG A 16 -6.03 -3.90 3.36
C ARG A 16 -5.50 -3.58 1.97
N VAL A 17 -4.32 -2.96 1.91
CA VAL A 17 -3.65 -2.70 0.62
C VAL A 17 -3.18 -4.01 0.00
N ALA A 18 -2.67 -4.95 0.80
CA ALA A 18 -2.26 -6.28 0.34
C ALA A 18 -3.45 -7.07 -0.22
N GLU A 19 -4.60 -7.06 0.48
CA GLU A 19 -5.85 -7.65 0.00
C GLU A 19 -6.31 -7.04 -1.32
N ALA A 20 -6.25 -5.72 -1.47
CA ALA A 20 -6.58 -5.05 -2.72
C ALA A 20 -5.63 -5.41 -3.88
N TYR A 21 -4.39 -5.79 -3.56
CA TYR A 21 -3.44 -6.36 -4.51
C TYR A 21 -3.67 -7.85 -4.79
N GLY A 22 -4.52 -8.53 -4.00
CA GLY A 22 -4.69 -9.98 -4.07
C GLY A 22 -3.47 -10.76 -3.60
N ILE A 23 -2.61 -10.15 -2.77
CA ILE A 23 -1.39 -10.76 -2.24
C ILE A 23 -1.39 -10.78 -0.71
N HIS A 24 -0.57 -11.64 -0.13
CA HIS A 24 -0.34 -11.61 1.32
C HIS A 24 0.44 -10.37 1.75
N GLU A 25 0.15 -9.87 2.96
CA GLU A 25 0.88 -8.76 3.59
C GLU A 25 2.39 -9.00 3.58
N ASN A 26 2.83 -10.24 3.84
CA ASN A 26 4.25 -10.59 3.85
C ASN A 26 4.91 -10.44 2.48
N THR A 27 4.17 -10.72 1.39
CA THR A 27 4.63 -10.49 0.01
C THR A 27 4.71 -8.99 -0.28
N LEU A 28 3.72 -8.22 0.17
CA LEU A 28 3.73 -6.76 0.05
C LEU A 28 4.91 -6.14 0.82
N LEU A 29 5.20 -6.60 2.04
CA LEU A 29 6.34 -6.15 2.85
C LEU A 29 7.67 -6.50 2.20
N GLN A 30 7.81 -7.70 1.62
CA GLN A 30 9.01 -8.07 0.88
C GLN A 30 9.21 -7.21 -0.37
N ARG A 31 8.12 -6.92 -1.10
CA ARG A 31 8.12 -6.04 -2.26
C ARG A 31 8.49 -4.60 -1.87
N LEU A 32 7.99 -4.14 -0.73
CA LEU A 32 8.34 -2.84 -0.15
C LEU A 32 9.81 -2.78 0.33
N ARG A 33 10.42 -3.90 0.71
CA ARG A 33 11.83 -3.91 1.15
C ARG A 33 12.85 -3.94 0.03
N LYS A 34 12.55 -4.55 -1.14
CA LYS A 34 13.54 -4.78 -2.19
C LYS A 34 13.84 -3.55 -3.04
N GLN A 35 12.83 -3.01 -3.72
CA GLN A 35 12.90 -1.75 -4.46
C GLN A 35 11.50 -1.53 -5.05
N TYR A 36 10.77 -0.54 -4.55
CA TYR A 36 9.55 -0.12 -5.24
C TYR A 36 9.95 0.74 -6.43
N SER A 37 9.57 0.32 -7.63
CA SER A 37 9.55 1.23 -8.78
C SER A 37 8.60 2.38 -8.49
N LYS A 38 8.85 3.55 -9.10
CA LYS A 38 7.97 4.72 -8.96
C LYS A 38 6.52 4.41 -9.37
N GLU A 39 6.34 3.44 -10.25
CA GLU A 39 5.05 2.92 -10.70
C GLU A 39 4.31 2.16 -9.57
N ASP A 40 4.96 1.21 -8.90
CA ASP A 40 4.39 0.51 -7.73
C ASP A 40 4.00 1.49 -6.61
N ALA A 41 4.82 2.51 -6.37
CA ALA A 41 4.51 3.53 -5.37
C ALA A 41 3.24 4.33 -5.72
N LYS A 42 3.06 4.66 -7.01
CA LYS A 42 1.89 5.39 -7.51
C LYS A 42 0.63 4.53 -7.47
N GLU A 43 0.76 3.26 -7.84
CA GLU A 43 -0.31 2.26 -7.75
C GLU A 43 -0.74 2.05 -6.28
N PHE A 44 0.23 1.91 -5.37
CA PHE A 44 -0.01 1.80 -3.93
C PHE A 44 -0.78 3.02 -3.38
N MET A 45 -0.34 4.23 -3.71
CA MET A 45 -1.03 5.46 -3.28
C MET A 45 -2.46 5.51 -3.83
N ARG A 46 -2.69 5.08 -5.07
CA ARG A 46 -4.01 5.05 -5.70
C ARG A 46 -4.96 4.06 -5.04
N ILE A 47 -4.44 2.89 -4.64
CA ILE A 47 -5.20 1.88 -3.89
C ILE A 47 -5.50 2.39 -2.47
N VAL A 48 -4.52 2.96 -1.78
CA VAL A 48 -4.72 3.59 -0.47
C VAL A 48 -5.79 4.67 -0.53
N ASP A 49 -5.77 5.53 -1.54
CA ASP A 49 -6.80 6.57 -1.69
C ASP A 49 -8.19 5.98 -1.94
N LYS A 50 -8.29 4.95 -2.79
CA LYS A 50 -9.54 4.20 -2.99
C LYS A 50 -10.06 3.56 -1.71
N LEU A 51 -9.19 2.98 -0.90
CA LEU A 51 -9.56 2.32 0.36
C LEU A 51 -9.96 3.35 1.43
N SER A 52 -9.21 4.45 1.52
CA SER A 52 -9.49 5.55 2.45
C SER A 52 -10.82 6.26 2.19
N ARG A 53 -11.27 6.27 0.93
CA ARG A 53 -12.53 6.91 0.52
C ARG A 53 -13.75 5.98 0.65
N LYS A 54 -13.52 4.72 1.01
CA LYS A 54 -14.56 3.69 1.15
C LYS A 54 -15.00 3.49 2.61
N GLU A 55 -14.55 4.35 3.51
CA GLU A 55 -14.99 4.53 4.91
C GLU A 55 -15.40 5.99 5.12
#